data_AF-A0A1Q7WR91-F1
#
_entry.id   AF-A0A1Q7WR91-F1
#
_cell.length_a   1.000
_cell.length_b   1.000
_cell.length_c   1.000
_cell.angle_alpha   90.00
_cell.angle_beta   90.00
_cell.angle_gamma   90.00
#
_symmetry.space_group_name_H-M   'P 1'
#
loop_
_entity.id
_entity.type
_entity.pdbx_description
1 polymer ?
#
loop_
_entity_poly.entity_id
_entity_poly.type
_entity_poly.pdbx_seq_one_letter_code
_entity_poly.pdbx_strand_id
1 'polypeptide(L)' 'MKIWKDLGYWSDRLTQSNELLCSFSEFAVIDSPGLLWFEERITTRPDFEYQRTGSLREGTVWLVRWKKGAKPGFCQ' A
#
# COMPACT_ATOMS: atom_id res chain seq x y z
N MET A 1 3.64 21.38 -0.25
CA MET A 1 3.67 19.91 -0.06
C MET A 1 3.66 19.23 -1.43
N LYS A 2 4.80 18.75 -1.93
CA LYS A 2 4.92 18.11 -3.25
C LYS A 2 5.51 16.69 -3.21
N ILE A 3 6.25 16.35 -2.16
CA ILE A 3 7.01 15.10 -2.04
C ILE A 3 6.12 13.83 -2.04
N TRP A 4 4.90 13.90 -1.50
CA TRP A 4 4.07 12.70 -1.27
C TRP A 4 3.32 12.19 -2.50
N LYS A 5 3.10 13.06 -3.49
CA LYS A 5 2.47 12.71 -4.77
C LYS A 5 3.42 11.89 -5.64
N ASP A 6 4.71 12.18 -5.57
CA ASP A 6 5.78 11.44 -6.25
C ASP A 6 6.11 10.12 -5.54
N LEU A 7 5.66 9.94 -4.29
CA LEU A 7 5.87 8.73 -3.49
C LEU A 7 4.63 7.80 -3.44
N GLY A 8 3.57 8.08 -4.20
CA GLY A 8 2.40 7.19 -4.34
C GLY A 8 1.35 7.27 -3.22
N TYR A 9 1.42 8.23 -2.31
CA TYR A 9 0.51 8.33 -1.16
C TYR A 9 -0.75 9.17 -1.45
N TRP A 10 -1.54 8.81 -2.47
CA TRP A 10 -2.81 9.50 -2.73
C TRP A 10 -4.02 8.58 -2.57
N SER A 11 -4.89 8.97 -1.64
CA SER A 11 -6.14 8.33 -1.29
C SER A 11 -7.06 8.17 -2.51
N ASP A 12 -7.75 7.03 -2.54
CA ASP A 12 -9.00 6.74 -3.26
C ASP A 12 -9.03 6.86 -4.78
N ARG A 13 -7.92 7.28 -5.43
CA ARG A 13 -7.78 7.32 -6.90
C ARG A 13 -6.77 6.32 -7.45
N LEU A 14 -6.54 5.21 -6.75
CA LEU A 14 -5.65 4.15 -7.23
C LEU A 14 -6.35 3.26 -8.28
N THR A 15 -6.68 3.85 -9.42
CA THR A 15 -7.00 3.12 -10.67
C THR A 15 -5.80 2.29 -11.15
N GLN A 16 -4.60 2.51 -10.59
CA GLN A 16 -3.34 1.83 -10.91
C GLN A 16 -2.75 1.04 -9.73
N SER A 17 -3.54 0.70 -8.71
CA SER A 17 -3.06 -0.09 -7.56
C SER A 17 -2.34 -1.38 -8.01
N ASN A 18 -2.90 -2.10 -8.98
CA ASN A 18 -2.25 -3.29 -9.52
C ASN A 18 -0.93 -2.98 -10.23
N GLU A 19 -0.83 -1.90 -11.01
CA GLU A 19 0.41 -1.50 -11.69
C GLU A 19 1.50 -1.08 -10.70
N LEU A 20 1.13 -0.36 -9.63
CA LEU A 20 2.03 -0.02 -8.53
C LEU A 20 2.52 -1.27 -7.80
N LEU A 21 1.62 -2.21 -7.54
CA LEU A 21 1.92 -3.51 -6.95
C LEU A 21 2.85 -4.36 -7.83
N CYS A 22 2.78 -4.21 -9.15
CA CYS A 22 3.71 -4.84 -10.09
C CYS A 22 5.08 -4.13 -10.14
N SER A 23 5.08 -2.81 -10.02
CA SER A 23 6.26 -1.96 -10.23
C SER A 23 7.14 -1.86 -8.98
N PHE A 24 6.54 -1.99 -7.80
CA PHE A 24 7.23 -1.79 -6.53
C PHE A 24 7.11 -3.03 -5.63
N SER A 25 8.25 -3.51 -5.15
CA SER A 25 8.31 -4.61 -4.17
C SER A 25 7.93 -4.17 -2.75
N GLU A 26 7.99 -2.86 -2.50
CA GLU A 26 7.75 -2.20 -1.22
C GLU A 26 7.09 -0.85 -1.49
N PHE A 27 6.05 -0.51 -0.73
CA PHE A 27 5.34 0.76 -0.78
C PHE A 27 4.73 1.04 0.60
N ALA A 28 4.31 2.28 0.84
CA ALA A 28 3.67 2.61 2.10
C ALA A 28 2.28 3.20 1.88
N VAL A 29 1.44 2.97 2.88
CA VAL A 29 -0.01 3.19 2.85
C VAL A 29 -0.38 4.00 4.08
N ILE A 30 -1.28 4.97 3.90
CA ILE A 30 -1.90 5.70 5.00
C ILE A 30 -3.30 5.13 5.18
N ASP A 31 -3.47 4.36 6.25
CA ASP A 31 -4.74 3.79 6.67
C ASP A 31 -5.51 4.82 7.49
N SER A 32 -6.56 5.39 6.88
CA SER A 32 -7.34 6.51 7.42
C SER A 32 -8.74 6.04 7.79
N PRO A 33 -9.31 6.48 8.92
CA PRO A 33 -10.68 6.13 9.30
C PRO A 33 -11.69 6.46 8.19
N GLY A 34 -12.46 5.45 7.75
CA GLY A 34 -13.42 5.57 6.63
C GLY A 34 -12.90 5.04 5.29
N LEU A 35 -11.62 4.65 5.20
CA LEU A 35 -11.04 4.02 4.01
C LEU A 35 -10.68 2.56 4.31
N LEU A 36 -11.49 1.62 3.83
CA LEU A 36 -11.30 0.19 4.06
C LEU A 36 -10.22 -0.45 3.16
N TRP A 37 -9.56 0.32 2.29
CA TRP A 37 -8.67 -0.24 1.27
C TRP A 37 -7.51 -1.05 1.87
N PHE A 38 -6.88 -0.56 2.94
CA PHE A 38 -5.75 -1.26 3.55
C PHE A 38 -6.18 -2.61 4.14
N GLU A 39 -7.32 -2.64 4.84
CA GLU A 39 -7.89 -3.88 5.37
C GLU A 39 -8.29 -4.83 4.24
N GLU A 40 -9.04 -4.36 3.25
CA GLU A 40 -9.55 -5.21 2.17
C GLU A 40 -8.47 -5.76 1.25
N ARG A 41 -7.38 -5.01 1.02
CA ARG A 41 -6.38 -5.33 0.00
C ARG A 41 -5.06 -5.83 0.57
N ILE A 42 -4.70 -5.46 1.80
CA ILE A 42 -3.39 -5.83 2.38
C ILE A 42 -3.56 -6.85 3.50
N THR A 43 -4.42 -6.61 4.50
CA THR A 43 -4.48 -7.49 5.68
C THR A 43 -5.10 -8.86 5.36
N THR A 44 -6.00 -8.93 4.37
CA THR A 44 -6.61 -10.18 3.89
C THR A 44 -5.69 -10.99 2.97
N ARG A 45 -4.56 -10.42 2.53
CA ARG A 45 -3.68 -10.99 1.51
C ARG A 45 -2.42 -11.59 2.14
N PRO A 46 -2.27 -12.94 2.15
CA PRO A 46 -1.18 -13.61 2.85
C PRO A 46 0.18 -13.41 2.18
N ASP A 47 0.20 -12.89 0.96
CA ASP A 47 1.36 -12.56 0.13
C ASP A 47 2.05 -11.25 0.52
N PHE A 48 1.42 -10.44 1.36
CA PHE A 48 2.02 -9.22 1.91
C PHE A 48 2.54 -9.41 3.33
N GLU A 49 3.62 -8.70 3.64
CA GLU A 49 4.05 -8.34 4.98
C GLU A 49 3.83 -6.85 5.18
N TYR A 50 3.42 -6.45 6.38
CA TYR A 50 3.23 -5.04 6.69
C TYR A 50 3.69 -4.72 8.11
N GLN A 51 4.26 -3.53 8.26
CA GLN A 51 4.77 -3.01 9.53
C GLN A 51 4.31 -1.58 9.72
N ARG A 52 3.79 -1.26 10.92
CA ARG A 52 3.47 0.11 11.29
C ARG A 52 4.76 0.93 11.38
N THR A 53 4.82 2.03 10.65
CA THR A 53 5.96 2.95 10.65
C THR A 53 5.70 4.24 11.41
N GLY A 54 4.43 4.60 11.59
CA GLY A 54 4.06 5.78 12.36
C GLY A 54 2.58 6.11 12.28
N SER A 55 2.26 7.35 12.65
CA SER A 55 0.93 7.92 12.54
C SER A 55 1.02 9.36 12.09
N LEU A 56 0.06 9.79 11.29
CA LEU A 56 -0.16 11.15 10.83
C LEU A 56 -1.52 11.63 11.34
N ARG A 57 -1.85 12.91 11.11
CA ARG A 57 -3.17 13.45 11.45
C ARG A 57 -4.27 12.72 10.68
N GLU A 58 -3.94 12.28 9.48
CA GLU A 58 -4.84 11.66 8.50
C GLU A 58 -5.07 10.17 8.80
N GLY A 59 -4.12 9.47 9.43
CA GLY A 59 -4.22 8.03 9.64
C GLY A 59 -2.93 7.35 10.13
N THR A 60 -2.94 6.03 10.16
CA THR A 60 -1.77 5.20 10.50
C THR A 60 -0.95 4.91 9.25
N VAL A 61 0.37 5.05 9.35
CA VAL A 61 1.26 4.73 8.23
C VAL A 61 1.78 3.31 8.36
N TRP A 62 1.60 2.54 7.30
CA TRP A 62 2.05 1.16 7.17
C TRP A 62 3.04 1.04 6.02
N LEU A 63 4.18 0.40 6.26
CA LEU A 63 5.05 -0.07 5.19
C LEU A 63 4.60 -1.47 4.79
N VAL A 64 4.37 -1.67 3.50
CA VAL A 64 3.87 -2.90 2.90
C VAL A 64 4.90 -3.45 1.93
N ARG A 65 5.12 -4.76 1.98
CA ARG A 65 6.13 -5.48 1.19
C ARG A 65 5.56 -6.78 0.69
N TRP A 66 5.97 -7.17 -0.51
CA TRP A 66 5.76 -8.55 -0.96
C TRP A 66 6.60 -9.51 -0.11
N LYS A 67 5.99 -10.62 0.31
CA LYS A 67 6.74 -11.75 0.86
C LYS A 67 7.72 -12.27 -0.18
N LYS A 68 8.85 -12.79 0.30
CA LYS A 68 9.87 -13.39 -0.55
C LYS A 68 9.24 -14.51 -1.40
N GLY A 69 9.28 -14.37 -2.72
CA GLY A 69 8.72 -15.33 -3.67
C GLY A 69 7.23 -15.19 -3.97
N ALA A 70 6.52 -14.25 -3.33
CA ALA A 70 5.08 -14.06 -3.49
C ALA A 70 4.69 -13.10 -4.62
N LYS A 71 5.56 -12.87 -5.62
CA LYS A 71 5.26 -11.93 -6.69
C LYS A 71 3.91 -12.27 -7.35
N PRO A 72 3.05 -11.27 -7.57
CA PRO A 72 1.71 -11.49 -8.10
C PRO A 72 1.76 -12.07 -9.52
N GLY A 73 1.06 -13.19 -9.74
CA GLY A 73 0.92 -13.82 -11.05
C GLY A 73 0.19 -12.96 -12.09
N PHE A 74 -0.54 -11.92 -11.66
CA PHE A 74 -1.19 -10.95 -12.55
C PHE A 74 -0.26 -9.84 -13.05
N CYS A 75 1.00 -9.83 -12.62
CA CYS A 75 2.02 -8.92 -13.15
C CYS A 75 2.84 -9.55 -14.28
N GLN A 76 2.24 -10.53 -14.97
CA GLN A 76 2.77 -11.20 -16.17
C GLN A 76 2.30 -10.49 -17.44
#